data_AF-A0A1T4V0I3-F1
#
_entry.id   AF-A0A1T4V0I3-F1
#
_cell.length_a   1.000
_cell.length_b   1.000
_cell.length_c   1.000
_cell.angle_alpha   90.00
_cell.angle_beta   90.00
_cell.angle_gamma   90.00
#
_symmetry.space_group_name_H-M   'P 1'
#
loop_
_entity.id
_entity.type
_entity.pdbx_description
1 polymer ?
#
loop_
_entity_poly.entity_id
_entity_poly.type
_entity_poly.pdbx_seq_one_letter_code
_entity_poly.pdbx_strand_id
1 'polypeptide(L)'
;MRFKVFAVGVMLLGLSACGFHIPNQNRLGSSLTEIDVTGAYHNQFYKLVVQKLQVRGVKVNYQGTANRDFKGRDNVPTLEIAAPQVSLPIVSVNAFGSAKEYNMVVTTSAILKVPNHSKPIIIRNGISRLTLNKGDNSLASANERRILLEESLEELSDQMIRRINYLGKQSDPDSSKVTPAQLVLAKDEDNNEVYIDNSPSMTLLDALKAQQTQEEIDSDSVALSELNNGLRVLNPEKKYELPKAKIKMVNEAPDDLTEEGFIKKGSSSK
;
A
#
# COMPACT_ATOMS: atom_id res chain seq x y z
N MET A 1 49.79 -1.08 3.39
CA MET A 1 48.90 -0.98 2.21
C MET A 1 47.65 -1.87 2.31
N ARG A 2 47.77 -3.14 2.74
CA ARG A 2 46.65 -4.11 2.82
C ARG A 2 45.46 -3.68 3.69
N PHE A 3 45.71 -3.02 4.83
CA PHE A 3 44.66 -2.57 5.74
C PHE A 3 43.78 -1.44 5.15
N LYS A 4 44.37 -0.56 4.33
CA LYS A 4 43.62 0.52 3.66
C LYS A 4 42.70 -0.03 2.57
N VAL A 5 43.15 -1.05 1.84
CA VAL A 5 42.33 -1.72 0.81
C VAL A 5 41.18 -2.48 1.44
N PHE A 6 41.41 -3.15 2.59
CA PHE A 6 40.36 -3.83 3.33
C PHE A 6 39.31 -2.85 3.88
N ALA A 7 39.74 -1.73 4.46
CA ALA A 7 38.82 -0.71 4.97
C ALA A 7 37.96 -0.08 3.86
N VAL A 8 38.53 0.17 2.68
CA VAL A 8 37.78 0.69 1.52
C VAL A 8 36.80 -0.35 0.99
N GLY A 9 37.17 -1.64 0.95
CA GLY A 9 36.28 -2.72 0.54
C GLY A 9 35.07 -2.90 1.47
N VAL A 10 35.27 -2.83 2.78
CA VAL A 10 34.18 -2.89 3.77
C VAL A 10 33.26 -1.67 3.66
N MET A 11 33.81 -0.48 3.38
CA MET A 11 33.02 0.74 3.20
C MET A 11 32.14 0.69 1.93
N LEU A 12 32.66 0.13 0.83
CA LEU A 12 31.91 -0.09 -0.42
C LEU A 12 30.80 -1.14 -0.27
N LEU A 13 31.05 -2.23 0.47
CA LEU A 13 30.04 -3.24 0.80
C LEU A 13 28.95 -2.71 1.75
N GLY A 14 29.32 -1.83 2.69
CA GLY A 14 28.36 -1.14 3.54
C GLY A 14 27.40 -0.23 2.77
N LEU A 15 27.89 0.43 1.70
CA LEU A 15 27.06 1.29 0.85
C LEU A 15 26.07 0.49 -0.03
N SER A 16 26.47 -0.69 -0.53
CA SER A 16 25.55 -1.55 -1.28
C SER A 16 24.56 -2.32 -0.39
N ALA A 17 24.88 -2.55 0.88
CA ALA A 17 23.98 -3.17 1.85
C ALA A 17 22.80 -2.27 2.28
N CYS A 18 22.89 -0.94 2.09
CA CYS A 18 21.81 0.00 2.38
C CYS A 18 20.65 -0.04 1.36
N GLY A 19 20.62 -1.00 0.43
CA GLY A 19 19.52 -1.17 -0.54
C GLY A 19 19.35 0.01 -1.52
N PHE A 20 20.31 0.94 -1.55
CA PHE A 20 20.24 2.16 -2.36
C PHE A 20 20.53 1.81 -3.82
N HIS A 21 19.47 1.49 -4.57
CA HIS A 21 19.54 1.37 -6.00
C HIS A 21 19.39 2.75 -6.65
N ILE A 22 20.21 3.04 -7.66
CA ILE A 22 20.03 4.25 -8.46
C ILE A 22 18.63 4.18 -9.07
N PRO A 23 17.72 5.12 -8.76
CA PRO A 23 16.36 5.04 -9.23
C PRO A 23 16.31 5.22 -10.75
N ASN A 24 16.13 4.12 -11.49
CA ASN A 24 15.80 4.14 -12.92
C ASN A 24 14.34 4.57 -13.18
N GLN A 25 13.64 5.05 -12.15
CA GLN A 25 12.20 5.25 -12.11
C GLN A 25 11.71 6.54 -12.81
N ASN A 26 12.62 7.34 -13.36
CA ASN A 26 12.30 8.63 -13.99
C ASN A 26 12.03 8.56 -15.51
N ARG A 27 12.08 7.37 -16.13
CA ARG A 27 11.74 7.22 -17.55
C ARG A 27 10.22 7.12 -17.72
N LEU A 28 9.55 8.28 -17.68
CA LEU A 28 8.10 8.39 -17.89
C LEU A 28 7.68 7.74 -19.21
N GLY A 29 8.52 7.81 -20.25
CA GLY A 29 8.27 7.22 -21.57
C GLY A 29 8.08 5.69 -21.61
N SER A 30 8.36 4.95 -20.53
CA SER A 30 8.07 3.51 -20.45
C SER A 30 6.63 3.18 -20.05
N SER A 31 5.99 4.06 -19.27
CA SER A 31 4.59 3.92 -18.82
C SER A 31 3.65 4.85 -19.58
N LEU A 32 4.15 6.00 -20.07
CA LEU A 32 3.40 6.98 -20.83
C LEU A 32 4.23 7.44 -22.03
N THR A 33 4.06 6.78 -23.17
CA THR A 33 4.82 7.07 -24.40
C THR A 33 4.40 8.39 -25.04
N GLU A 34 3.11 8.70 -25.01
CA GLU A 34 2.52 9.85 -25.67
C GLU A 34 1.39 10.47 -24.83
N ILE A 35 1.29 11.80 -24.85
CA ILE A 35 0.28 12.55 -24.12
C ILE A 35 -0.15 13.79 -24.90
N ASP A 36 -1.46 14.06 -24.92
CA ASP A 36 -2.03 15.29 -25.44
C ASP A 36 -2.16 16.30 -24.29
N VAL A 37 -1.71 17.54 -24.45
CA VAL A 37 -1.72 18.57 -23.38
C VAL A 37 -2.50 19.81 -23.82
N THR A 38 -3.43 20.25 -22.99
CA THR A 38 -4.33 21.39 -23.23
C THR A 38 -4.46 22.31 -22.02
N GLY A 39 -5.04 23.50 -22.22
CA GLY A 39 -5.41 24.40 -21.13
C GLY A 39 -4.75 25.77 -21.26
N ALA A 40 -4.17 26.27 -20.16
CA ALA A 40 -3.61 27.63 -20.07
C ALA A 40 -2.24 27.78 -20.80
N TYR A 41 -2.21 27.57 -22.11
CA TYR A 41 -0.97 27.43 -22.90
C TYR A 41 -0.05 28.66 -22.90
N HIS A 42 -0.58 29.86 -22.65
CA HIS A 42 0.21 31.08 -22.53
C HIS A 42 0.98 31.19 -21.21
N ASN A 43 0.58 30.44 -20.18
CA ASN A 43 1.17 30.55 -18.85
C ASN A 43 2.56 29.88 -18.79
N GLN A 44 3.48 30.46 -18.01
CA GLN A 44 4.82 29.91 -17.79
C GLN A 44 4.78 28.48 -17.21
N PHE A 45 3.86 28.21 -16.28
CA PHE A 45 3.70 26.90 -15.66
C PHE A 45 3.39 25.81 -16.70
N TYR A 46 2.49 26.10 -17.63
CA TYR A 46 2.15 25.18 -18.71
C TYR A 46 3.38 24.82 -19.55
N LYS A 47 4.17 25.83 -19.95
CA LYS A 47 5.40 25.63 -20.74
C LYS A 47 6.42 24.79 -20.00
N LEU A 48 6.60 25.04 -18.69
CA LEU A 48 7.50 24.26 -17.84
C LEU A 48 7.07 22.79 -17.76
N VAL A 49 5.78 22.51 -17.57
CA VAL A 49 5.26 21.14 -17.53
C VAL A 49 5.47 20.42 -18.86
N VAL A 50 5.15 21.07 -19.98
CA VAL A 50 5.37 20.51 -21.34
C VAL A 50 6.86 20.20 -21.57
N GLN A 51 7.75 21.14 -21.27
CA GLN A 51 9.20 20.95 -21.39
C GLN A 51 9.67 19.78 -20.52
N LYS A 52 9.19 19.69 -19.27
CA LYS A 52 9.57 18.64 -18.32
C LYS A 52 9.06 17.24 -18.72
N LEU A 53 7.92 17.16 -19.41
CA LEU A 53 7.44 15.90 -20.02
C LEU A 53 8.34 15.48 -21.18
N GLN A 54 8.70 16.42 -22.07
CA GLN A 54 9.57 16.17 -23.21
C GLN A 54 10.98 15.71 -22.78
N VAL A 55 11.57 16.36 -21.77
CA VAL A 55 12.88 16.00 -21.19
C VAL A 55 12.88 14.58 -20.64
N ARG A 56 11.73 14.09 -20.16
CA ARG A 56 11.57 12.72 -19.64
C ARG A 56 11.21 11.68 -20.71
N GLY A 57 11.28 12.06 -21.99
CA GLY A 57 11.12 11.18 -23.15
C GLY A 57 9.68 10.91 -23.57
N VAL A 58 8.72 11.71 -23.10
CA VAL A 58 7.31 11.59 -23.53
C VAL A 58 7.10 12.39 -24.81
N LYS A 59 6.41 11.80 -25.79
CA LYS A 59 5.95 12.54 -26.97
C LYS A 59 4.75 13.41 -26.55
N VAL A 60 4.94 14.72 -26.54
CA VAL A 60 3.91 15.66 -26.10
C VAL A 60 3.30 16.38 -27.31
N ASN A 61 2.00 16.19 -27.53
CA ASN A 61 1.22 16.99 -28.47
C ASN A 61 0.49 18.07 -27.68
N TYR A 62 0.98 19.31 -27.73
CA TYR A 62 0.50 20.40 -26.87
C TYR A 62 -0.15 21.53 -27.67
N GLN A 63 -1.17 22.14 -27.08
CA GLN A 63 -1.85 23.33 -27.61
C GLN A 63 -0.88 24.51 -27.77
N GLY A 64 -0.98 25.25 -28.89
CA GLY A 64 -0.17 26.45 -29.16
C GLY A 64 1.13 26.20 -29.92
N THR A 65 1.31 25.02 -30.53
CA THR A 65 2.40 24.79 -31.48
C THR A 65 2.15 25.60 -32.77
N ALA A 66 3.15 26.38 -33.19
CA ALA A 66 3.04 27.41 -34.23
C ALA A 66 2.61 26.95 -35.64
N ASN A 67 2.36 25.65 -35.87
CA ASN A 67 2.02 25.10 -37.19
C ASN A 67 1.08 23.88 -37.15
N ARG A 68 0.35 23.63 -36.05
CA ARG A 68 -0.59 22.50 -35.98
C ARG A 68 -1.85 22.88 -35.18
N ASP A 69 -3.01 22.63 -35.78
CA ASP A 69 -4.27 22.61 -35.03
C ASP A 69 -4.22 21.47 -34.01
N PHE A 70 -4.43 21.81 -32.74
CA PHE A 70 -4.53 20.80 -31.70
C PHE A 70 -5.81 19.99 -31.94
N LYS A 71 -5.65 18.71 -32.30
CA LYS A 71 -6.73 17.72 -32.33
C LYS A 71 -6.43 16.66 -31.28
N GLY A 72 -7.29 16.57 -30.28
CA GLY A 72 -7.22 15.50 -29.28
C GLY A 72 -7.48 14.15 -29.94
N ARG A 73 -6.72 13.13 -29.54
CA ARG A 73 -6.88 11.76 -30.02
C ARG A 73 -7.55 10.92 -28.93
N ASP A 74 -8.62 10.21 -29.29
CA ASP A 74 -9.40 9.43 -28.31
C ASP A 74 -8.61 8.30 -27.65
N ASN A 75 -7.56 7.80 -28.33
CA ASN A 75 -6.69 6.72 -27.84
C ASN A 75 -5.46 7.20 -27.05
N VAL A 76 -5.31 8.51 -26.82
CA VAL A 76 -4.13 9.07 -26.13
C VAL A 76 -4.56 9.79 -24.85
N PRO A 77 -3.85 9.61 -23.72
CA PRO A 77 -4.13 10.36 -22.51
C PRO A 77 -4.06 11.87 -22.72
N THR A 78 -5.06 12.58 -22.22
CA THR A 78 -5.15 14.04 -22.33
C THR A 78 -4.94 14.67 -20.96
N LEU A 79 -3.99 15.58 -20.84
CA LEU A 79 -3.70 16.38 -19.64
C LEU A 79 -4.15 17.82 -19.86
N GLU A 80 -5.18 18.21 -19.12
CA GLU A 80 -5.71 19.57 -19.11
C GLU A 80 -5.14 20.34 -17.91
N ILE A 81 -4.35 21.38 -18.16
CA ILE A 81 -3.62 22.13 -17.13
C ILE A 81 -4.29 23.50 -16.94
N ALA A 82 -4.77 23.75 -15.72
CA ALA A 82 -5.29 25.06 -15.34
C ALA A 82 -4.16 26.06 -15.04
N ALA A 83 -4.45 27.35 -15.19
CA ALA A 83 -3.52 28.39 -14.78
C ALA A 83 -3.27 28.31 -13.25
N PRO A 84 -2.01 28.44 -12.79
CA PRO A 84 -1.73 28.49 -11.37
C PRO A 84 -2.37 29.72 -10.73
N GLN A 85 -2.88 29.55 -9.52
CA GLN A 85 -3.40 30.63 -8.68
C GLN A 85 -2.34 31.00 -7.65
N VAL A 86 -2.13 32.29 -7.44
CA VAL A 86 -1.18 32.83 -6.47
C VAL A 86 -1.94 33.67 -5.46
N SER A 87 -1.71 33.39 -4.18
CA SER A 87 -2.26 34.14 -3.06
C SER A 87 -1.11 34.61 -2.16
N LEU A 88 -1.23 35.81 -1.58
CA LEU A 88 -0.24 36.38 -0.66
C LEU A 88 -0.89 36.90 0.64
N PRO A 89 -1.45 36.02 1.48
CA PRO A 89 -1.90 36.41 2.81
C PRO A 89 -0.76 36.98 3.67
N ILE A 90 -1.10 37.95 4.53
CA ILE A 90 -0.19 38.50 5.53
C ILE A 90 -0.05 37.48 6.66
N VAL A 91 1.20 37.21 7.07
CA VAL A 91 1.52 36.29 8.17
C VAL A 91 1.85 37.06 9.44
N SER A 92 2.60 38.14 9.31
CA SER A 92 3.05 38.94 10.45
C SER A 92 3.04 40.43 10.13
N VAL A 93 2.92 41.23 11.19
CA VAL A 93 2.94 42.69 11.15
C VAL A 93 4.02 43.22 12.10
N ASN A 94 4.55 44.41 11.84
CA ASN A 94 5.49 45.08 12.73
C ASN A 94 4.77 45.79 13.89
N ALA A 95 5.53 46.40 14.80
CA ALA A 95 5.00 47.15 15.94
C ALA A 95 4.08 48.33 15.55
N PHE A 96 4.19 48.82 14.31
CA PHE A 96 3.36 49.89 13.76
C PHE A 96 2.16 49.36 12.95
N GLY A 97 1.90 48.05 12.98
CA GLY A 97 0.78 47.42 12.28
C GLY A 97 0.98 47.24 10.77
N SER A 98 2.16 47.52 10.22
CA SER A 98 2.46 47.30 8.80
C SER A 98 2.86 45.86 8.51
N ALA A 99 2.42 45.31 7.38
CA ALA A 99 2.77 43.95 6.96
C ALA A 99 4.29 43.74 6.88
N LYS A 100 4.78 42.72 7.59
CA LYS A 100 6.20 42.37 7.67
C LYS A 100 6.52 41.11 6.88
N GLU A 101 5.69 40.09 6.96
CA GLU A 101 5.87 38.85 6.20
C GLU A 101 4.58 38.46 5.48
N TYR A 102 4.74 37.95 4.27
CA TYR A 102 3.66 37.34 3.49
C TYR A 102 3.94 35.85 3.32
N ASN A 103 2.88 35.06 3.26
CA ASN A 103 2.95 33.68 2.81
C ASN A 103 2.48 33.63 1.36
N MET A 104 3.40 33.40 0.43
CA MET A 104 3.10 33.15 -0.97
C MET A 104 2.61 31.71 -1.13
N VAL A 105 1.33 31.56 -1.42
CA VAL A 105 0.69 30.27 -1.69
C VAL A 105 0.42 30.17 -3.18
N VAL A 106 1.10 29.24 -3.84
CA VAL A 106 0.93 28.95 -5.27
C VAL A 106 0.24 27.60 -5.40
N THR A 107 -0.94 27.57 -6.00
CA THR A 107 -1.73 26.36 -6.20
C THR A 107 -2.01 26.12 -7.67
N THR A 108 -2.02 24.85 -8.08
CA THR A 108 -2.32 24.45 -9.45
C THR A 108 -3.24 23.23 -9.45
N SER A 109 -4.06 23.13 -10.48
CA SER A 109 -4.88 21.96 -10.75
C SER A 109 -4.69 21.50 -12.19
N ALA A 110 -4.67 20.20 -12.39
CA ALA A 110 -4.72 19.58 -13.69
C ALA A 110 -5.70 18.40 -13.69
N ILE A 111 -6.21 18.05 -14.86
CA ILE A 111 -7.09 16.92 -15.07
C ILE A 111 -6.42 15.98 -16.07
N LEU A 112 -6.20 14.73 -15.67
CA LEU A 112 -5.68 13.68 -16.52
C LEU A 112 -6.83 12.76 -16.94
N LYS A 113 -7.12 12.71 -18.24
CA LYS A 113 -8.09 11.80 -18.85
C LYS A 113 -7.30 10.68 -19.51
N VAL A 114 -7.45 9.45 -19.00
CA VAL A 114 -6.79 8.27 -19.56
C VAL A 114 -7.82 7.50 -20.40
N PRO A 115 -7.50 7.07 -21.63
CA PRO A 115 -8.37 6.22 -22.43
C PRO A 115 -8.68 4.93 -21.66
N ASN A 116 -9.91 4.43 -21.77
CA ASN A 116 -10.39 3.25 -21.03
C ASN A 116 -10.49 3.41 -19.50
N HIS A 117 -10.25 4.60 -18.95
CA HIS A 117 -10.51 4.91 -17.55
C HIS A 117 -11.80 5.75 -17.43
N SER A 118 -12.79 5.25 -16.68
CA SER A 118 -14.14 5.84 -16.65
C SER A 118 -14.23 7.21 -15.99
N LYS A 119 -13.28 7.54 -15.09
CA LYS A 119 -13.28 8.82 -14.36
C LYS A 119 -12.02 9.63 -14.66
N PRO A 120 -12.14 10.95 -14.89
CA PRO A 120 -10.98 11.83 -15.00
C PRO A 120 -10.25 11.92 -13.65
N ILE A 121 -8.92 11.87 -13.69
CA ILE A 121 -8.08 11.96 -12.49
C ILE A 121 -7.74 13.43 -12.25
N ILE A 122 -8.12 13.94 -11.08
CA ILE A 122 -7.89 15.34 -10.71
C ILE A 122 -6.60 15.44 -9.91
N ILE A 123 -5.65 16.23 -10.39
CA ILE A 123 -4.37 16.48 -9.74
C ILE A 123 -4.39 17.89 -9.16
N ARG A 124 -4.16 18.01 -7.84
CA ARG A 124 -4.08 19.30 -7.13
C ARG A 124 -2.79 19.39 -6.34
N ASN A 125 -1.99 20.41 -6.61
CA ASN A 125 -0.72 20.67 -5.94
C ASN A 125 -0.69 22.11 -5.41
N GLY A 126 0.02 22.31 -4.31
CA GLY A 126 0.22 23.63 -3.72
C GLY A 126 1.57 23.71 -3.03
N ILE A 127 2.24 24.85 -3.20
CA ILE A 127 3.46 25.19 -2.47
C ILE A 127 3.22 26.49 -1.72
N SER A 128 3.76 26.57 -0.51
CA SER A 128 3.78 27.79 0.28
C SER A 128 5.22 28.21 0.56
N ARG A 129 5.47 29.52 0.52
CA ARG A 129 6.78 30.16 0.76
C ARG A 129 6.59 31.43 1.57
N LEU A 130 7.46 31.65 2.54
CA LEU A 130 7.49 32.91 3.28
C LEU A 130 8.36 33.93 2.54
N THR A 131 7.92 35.17 2.50
CA THR A 131 8.66 36.29 1.94
C THR A 131 8.58 37.51 2.85
N LEU A 132 9.68 38.26 2.94
CA LEU A 132 9.78 39.42 3.80
C LEU A 132 9.40 40.70 3.02
N ASN A 133 8.53 41.50 3.63
CA ASN A 133 8.26 42.85 3.17
C ASN A 133 9.28 43.84 3.75
N LYS A 134 10.17 44.33 2.90
CA LYS A 134 11.13 45.38 3.23
C LYS A 134 10.50 46.73 2.85
N GLY A 135 9.86 47.39 3.81
CA GLY A 135 9.14 48.66 3.59
C GLY A 135 9.97 49.72 2.86
N ASP A 136 11.21 49.92 3.30
CA ASP A 136 12.14 50.89 2.69
C ASP A 136 12.70 50.44 1.33
N ASN A 137 12.51 49.17 0.96
CA ASN A 137 13.04 48.54 -0.24
C ASN A 137 11.97 47.71 -0.95
N SER A 138 10.91 48.39 -1.41
CA SER A 138 9.76 47.77 -2.08
C SER A 138 10.15 47.03 -3.36
N LEU A 139 11.08 47.59 -4.16
CA LEU A 139 11.58 46.97 -5.39
C LEU A 139 12.33 45.66 -5.10
N ALA A 140 13.20 45.64 -4.08
CA ALA A 140 13.90 44.44 -3.67
C ALA A 140 12.92 43.35 -3.22
N SER A 141 11.87 43.73 -2.47
CA SER A 141 10.81 42.83 -2.03
C SER A 141 9.97 42.29 -3.20
N ALA A 142 9.74 43.10 -4.24
CA ALA A 142 9.04 42.66 -5.45
C ALA A 142 9.88 41.69 -6.28
N ASN A 143 11.18 41.94 -6.40
CA ASN A 143 12.12 41.04 -7.08
C ASN A 143 12.24 39.70 -6.37
N GLU A 144 12.39 39.70 -5.04
CA GLU A 144 12.40 38.48 -4.24
C GLU A 144 11.12 37.66 -4.46
N ARG A 145 9.95 38.32 -4.40
CA ARG A 145 8.66 37.67 -4.68
C ARG A 145 8.59 37.06 -6.07
N ARG A 146 9.10 37.74 -7.10
CA ARG A 146 9.12 37.21 -8.46
C ARG A 146 10.00 35.96 -8.57
N ILE A 147 11.20 35.99 -7.98
CA ILE A 147 12.12 34.84 -7.97
C ILE A 147 11.49 33.65 -7.24
N LEU A 148 10.94 33.88 -6.04
CA LEU A 148 10.26 32.83 -5.27
C LEU A 148 9.07 32.23 -6.03
N LEU A 149 8.32 33.04 -6.77
CA LEU A 149 7.23 32.56 -7.62
C LEU A 149 7.78 31.65 -8.73
N GLU A 150 8.84 32.06 -9.42
CA GLU A 150 9.46 31.28 -10.49
C GLU A 150 9.97 29.92 -9.97
N GLU A 151 10.69 29.91 -8.85
CA GLU A 151 11.15 28.68 -8.17
C GLU A 151 9.98 27.80 -7.73
N SER A 152 8.91 28.41 -7.20
CA SER A 152 7.71 27.67 -6.78
C SER A 152 7.00 27.03 -7.97
N LEU A 153 6.92 27.71 -9.11
CA LEU A 153 6.38 27.14 -10.35
C LEU A 153 7.24 25.99 -10.86
N GLU A 154 8.56 26.12 -10.77
CA GLU A 154 9.49 25.06 -11.15
C GLU A 154 9.32 23.82 -10.27
N GLU A 155 9.27 23.98 -8.94
CA GLU A 155 9.07 22.84 -8.05
C GLU A 155 7.67 22.23 -8.20
N LEU A 156 6.62 23.06 -8.34
CA LEU A 156 5.26 22.58 -8.61
C LEU A 156 5.19 21.76 -9.90
N SER A 157 5.93 22.17 -10.93
CA SER A 157 5.97 21.43 -12.18
C SER A 157 6.63 20.06 -11.99
N ASP A 158 7.68 19.94 -11.18
CA ASP A 158 8.24 18.62 -10.85
C ASP A 158 7.29 17.77 -10.00
N GLN A 159 6.59 18.37 -9.04
CA GLN A 159 5.57 17.67 -8.25
C GLN A 159 4.44 17.16 -9.15
N MET A 160 4.01 17.95 -10.14
CA MET A 160 3.01 17.55 -11.13
C MET A 160 3.48 16.33 -11.92
N ILE A 161 4.70 16.36 -12.44
CA ILE A 161 5.27 15.25 -13.23
C ILE A 161 5.44 13.99 -12.39
N ARG A 162 5.90 14.12 -11.14
CA ARG A 162 5.98 12.98 -10.20
C ARG A 162 4.61 12.34 -9.97
N ARG A 163 3.56 13.15 -9.83
CA ARG A 163 2.19 12.64 -9.69
C ARG A 163 1.68 11.99 -10.97
N ILE A 164 1.96 12.57 -12.13
CA ILE A 164 1.63 11.95 -13.43
C ILE A 164 2.33 10.59 -13.56
N ASN A 165 3.60 10.47 -13.16
CA ASN A 165 4.32 9.19 -13.16
C ASN A 165 3.64 8.16 -12.26
N TYR A 166 3.32 8.56 -11.03
CA TYR A 166 2.66 7.68 -10.07
C TYR A 166 1.29 7.19 -10.58
N LEU A 167 0.47 8.12 -11.08
CA LEU A 167 -0.86 7.84 -11.59
C LEU A 167 -0.82 7.06 -12.91
N GLY A 168 0.16 7.32 -13.78
CA GLY A 168 0.40 6.56 -14.99
C GLY A 168 0.64 5.09 -14.69
N LYS A 169 1.46 4.78 -13.68
CA LYS A 169 1.70 3.40 -13.22
C LYS A 169 0.46 2.71 -12.66
N GLN A 170 -0.40 3.43 -11.94
CA GLN A 170 -1.65 2.88 -11.41
C GLN A 170 -2.74 2.72 -12.47
N SER A 171 -2.69 3.52 -13.53
CA SER A 171 -3.67 3.52 -14.61
C SER A 171 -3.30 2.56 -15.74
N ASP A 172 -2.14 1.90 -15.64
CA ASP A 172 -1.70 0.89 -16.59
C ASP A 172 -2.65 -0.32 -16.54
N PRO A 173 -3.42 -0.59 -17.61
CA PRO A 173 -4.36 -1.71 -17.65
C PRO A 173 -3.65 -3.08 -17.57
N ASP A 174 -2.36 -3.13 -17.92
CA ASP A 174 -1.53 -4.33 -17.85
C ASP A 174 -0.79 -4.45 -16.51
N SER A 175 -0.89 -3.44 -15.63
CA SER A 175 -0.39 -3.57 -14.26
C SER A 175 -1.22 -4.63 -13.54
N SER A 176 -0.53 -5.60 -12.92
CA SER A 176 -1.16 -6.61 -12.08
C SER A 176 -1.90 -5.89 -10.95
N LYS A 177 -3.23 -5.75 -11.11
CA LYS A 177 -4.10 -5.29 -10.05
C LYS A 177 -4.07 -6.37 -8.99
N VAL A 178 -3.26 -6.16 -7.95
CA VAL A 178 -3.20 -7.04 -6.80
C VAL A 178 -4.62 -7.14 -6.25
N THR A 179 -5.26 -8.30 -6.42
CA THR A 179 -6.56 -8.54 -5.80
C THR A 179 -6.34 -8.62 -4.30
N PRO A 180 -7.31 -8.20 -3.46
CA PRO A 180 -7.17 -8.32 -2.01
C PRO A 180 -6.85 -9.76 -1.55
N ALA A 181 -7.26 -10.76 -2.34
CA ALA A 181 -6.95 -12.16 -2.11
C ALA A 181 -5.47 -12.51 -2.36
N GLN A 182 -4.78 -11.83 -3.28
CA GLN A 182 -3.34 -12.01 -3.52
C GLN A 182 -2.45 -11.46 -2.39
N LEU A 183 -3.01 -10.71 -1.42
CA LEU A 183 -2.26 -10.27 -0.23
C LEU A 183 -2.04 -11.40 0.79
N VAL A 184 -2.77 -12.50 0.65
CA VAL A 184 -2.58 -13.72 1.45
C VAL A 184 -1.37 -14.51 0.96
N LEU A 185 -1.02 -14.38 -0.32
CA LEU A 185 0.15 -15.04 -0.91
C LEU A 185 1.42 -14.33 -0.46
N ALA A 186 2.24 -15.00 0.35
CA ALA A 186 3.56 -14.51 0.66
C ALA A 186 4.41 -14.54 -0.61
N LYS A 187 4.98 -13.38 -0.97
CA LYS A 187 5.89 -13.28 -2.10
C LYS A 187 7.14 -14.09 -1.78
N ASP A 188 7.47 -15.05 -2.65
CA ASP A 188 8.60 -15.99 -2.55
C ASP A 188 8.37 -17.29 -1.74
N GLU A 189 7.12 -17.62 -1.37
CA GLU A 189 6.75 -18.94 -0.84
C GLU A 189 6.09 -19.86 -1.88
N ASP A 190 6.18 -21.17 -1.67
CA ASP A 190 5.54 -22.18 -2.52
C ASP A 190 4.03 -22.20 -2.23
N ASN A 191 3.29 -21.35 -2.93
CA ASN A 191 1.86 -21.14 -2.73
C ASN A 191 0.98 -22.15 -3.50
N ASN A 192 1.53 -23.29 -3.94
CA ASN A 192 0.83 -24.26 -4.77
C ASN A 192 -0.38 -24.92 -4.08
N GLU A 193 -0.41 -24.91 -2.75
CA GLU A 193 -1.51 -25.49 -1.95
C GLU A 193 -2.66 -24.48 -1.69
N VAL A 194 -2.41 -23.17 -1.92
CA VAL A 194 -3.40 -22.13 -1.65
C VAL A 194 -4.20 -21.83 -2.91
N TYR A 195 -5.34 -22.52 -3.07
CA TYR A 195 -6.27 -22.23 -4.15
C TYR A 195 -6.99 -20.90 -3.91
N ILE A 196 -6.57 -19.86 -4.63
CA ILE A 196 -7.23 -18.56 -4.61
C ILE A 196 -7.97 -18.37 -5.94
N ASP A 197 -9.30 -18.35 -5.88
CA ASP A 197 -10.11 -17.88 -7.00
C ASP A 197 -9.79 -16.40 -7.26
N ASN A 198 -9.21 -16.10 -8.42
CA ASN A 198 -8.85 -14.75 -8.84
C ASN A 198 -10.05 -13.95 -9.39
N SER A 199 -11.28 -14.42 -9.15
CA SER A 199 -12.48 -13.67 -9.52
C SER A 199 -12.53 -12.30 -8.81
N PRO A 200 -12.87 -11.22 -9.53
CA PRO A 200 -12.79 -9.85 -9.02
C PRO A 200 -13.78 -9.52 -7.89
N SER A 201 -14.61 -10.46 -7.48
CA SER A 201 -15.67 -10.29 -6.47
C SER A 201 -15.28 -10.67 -5.05
N MET A 202 -14.14 -11.33 -4.83
CA MET A 202 -13.81 -11.84 -3.51
C MET A 202 -13.10 -10.80 -2.63
N THR A 203 -13.63 -10.56 -1.43
CA THR A 203 -13.01 -9.64 -0.47
C THR A 203 -11.89 -10.34 0.31
N LEU A 204 -11.01 -9.58 0.97
CA LEU A 204 -9.96 -10.14 1.83
C LEU A 204 -10.56 -10.99 2.97
N LEU A 205 -11.73 -10.61 3.47
CA LEU A 205 -12.42 -11.35 4.53
C LEU A 205 -12.91 -12.72 4.02
N ASP A 206 -13.44 -12.76 2.80
CA ASP A 206 -13.87 -14.00 2.14
C ASP A 206 -12.67 -14.91 1.83
N ALA A 207 -11.53 -14.31 1.43
CA ALA A 207 -10.28 -15.04 1.20
C ALA A 207 -9.76 -15.73 2.48
N LEU A 208 -9.69 -14.99 3.59
CA LEU A 208 -9.26 -15.54 4.88
C LEU A 208 -10.20 -16.63 5.39
N LYS A 209 -11.51 -16.47 5.17
CA LYS A 209 -12.50 -17.47 5.57
C LYS A 209 -12.36 -18.75 4.74
N ALA A 210 -12.11 -18.63 3.43
CA ALA A 210 -11.86 -19.78 2.58
C ALA A 210 -10.58 -20.51 2.99
N GLN A 211 -9.51 -19.78 3.29
CA GLN A 211 -8.25 -20.35 3.79
C GLN A 211 -8.46 -21.10 5.12
N GLN A 212 -9.14 -20.48 6.09
CA GLN A 212 -9.41 -21.13 7.37
C GLN A 212 -10.26 -22.41 7.21
N THR A 213 -11.22 -22.40 6.28
CA THR A 213 -12.04 -23.59 6.00
C THR A 213 -11.20 -24.71 5.39
N GLN A 214 -10.24 -24.37 4.52
CA GLN A 214 -9.33 -25.34 3.93
C GLN A 214 -8.36 -25.90 4.97
N GLU A 215 -7.79 -25.06 5.83
CA GLU A 215 -6.94 -25.49 6.95
C GLU A 215 -7.70 -26.39 7.94
N GLU A 216 -8.99 -26.13 8.20
CA GLU A 216 -9.84 -27.02 9.01
C GLU A 216 -10.08 -28.38 8.34
N ILE A 217 -10.23 -28.41 7.02
CA ILE A 217 -10.41 -29.66 6.24
C ILE A 217 -9.11 -30.46 6.20
N ASP A 218 -7.97 -29.80 6.05
CA ASP A 218 -6.65 -30.42 5.97
C ASP A 218 -6.07 -30.76 7.36
N SER A 219 -6.64 -30.20 8.44
CA SER A 219 -6.27 -30.56 9.80
C SER A 219 -6.84 -31.94 10.18
N ASP A 220 -5.95 -32.91 10.38
CA ASP A 220 -6.32 -34.21 10.93
C ASP A 220 -6.89 -34.03 12.35
N SER A 221 -8.03 -34.66 12.65
CA SER A 221 -8.70 -34.51 13.94
C SER A 221 -7.87 -35.15 15.07
N VAL A 222 -7.01 -34.38 15.72
CA VAL A 222 -6.21 -34.87 16.85
C VAL A 222 -7.10 -35.02 18.08
N ALA A 223 -7.29 -36.24 18.56
CA ALA A 223 -8.06 -36.51 19.77
C ALA A 223 -7.32 -35.95 21.01
N LEU A 224 -8.06 -35.39 21.97
CA LEU A 224 -7.49 -34.84 23.22
C LEU A 224 -6.62 -35.85 24.00
N SER A 225 -6.81 -37.15 23.79
CA SER A 225 -5.99 -38.23 24.36
C SER A 225 -4.58 -38.30 23.78
N GLU A 226 -4.36 -37.84 22.54
CA GLU A 226 -3.05 -37.86 21.86
C GLU A 226 -2.16 -36.68 22.28
N LEU A 227 -2.77 -35.61 22.79
CA LEU A 227 -2.06 -34.44 23.31
C LEU A 227 -1.52 -34.66 24.74
N ASN A 228 -1.91 -35.75 25.43
CA ASN A 228 -1.39 -36.08 26.74
C ASN A 228 -0.10 -36.91 26.65
N ASN A 229 0.99 -36.25 26.24
CA ASN A 229 2.33 -36.83 26.13
C ASN A 229 2.99 -37.20 27.48
N GLY A 230 2.31 -37.00 28.61
CA GLY A 230 2.91 -37.18 29.94
C GLY A 230 3.34 -38.62 30.27
N LEU A 231 2.60 -39.64 29.82
CA LEU A 231 2.92 -41.05 30.14
C LEU A 231 3.85 -41.73 29.13
N ARG A 232 3.85 -41.29 27.87
CA ARG A 232 4.68 -41.90 26.80
C ARG A 232 6.17 -41.58 26.97
N VAL A 233 6.48 -40.45 27.60
CA VAL A 233 7.86 -40.02 27.91
C VAL A 233 8.47 -40.81 29.08
N LEU A 234 7.66 -41.30 30.01
CA LEU A 234 8.15 -41.90 31.26
C LEU A 234 8.35 -43.42 31.21
N ASN A 235 7.68 -44.16 30.31
CA ASN A 235 7.97 -45.58 30.08
C ASN A 235 7.37 -46.10 28.75
N PRO A 236 8.13 -46.15 27.64
CA PRO A 236 7.60 -46.51 26.34
C PRO A 236 7.25 -48.01 26.16
N GLU A 237 7.76 -48.92 27.00
CA GLU A 237 7.65 -50.38 26.75
C GLU A 237 6.77 -51.17 27.74
N LYS A 238 6.18 -50.54 28.76
CA LYS A 238 5.44 -51.28 29.81
C LYS A 238 3.94 -51.31 29.53
N LYS A 239 3.44 -52.44 29.01
CA LYS A 239 2.00 -52.76 29.03
C LYS A 239 1.64 -53.44 30.35
N TYR A 240 0.71 -52.86 31.10
CA TYR A 240 0.13 -53.51 32.28
C TYR A 240 -1.25 -54.06 31.92
N GLU A 241 -1.43 -55.37 32.06
CA GLU A 241 -2.75 -55.99 32.03
C GLU A 241 -3.30 -56.04 33.45
N LEU A 242 -4.48 -55.48 33.65
CA LEU A 242 -5.18 -55.52 34.94
C LEU A 242 -5.63 -56.96 35.24
N PRO A 243 -5.41 -57.49 36.46
CA PRO A 243 -5.89 -58.81 36.81
C PRO A 243 -7.42 -58.82 36.79
N LYS A 244 -8.00 -59.75 36.02
CA LYS A 244 -9.45 -59.97 35.92
C LYS A 244 -9.97 -60.67 37.19
N ALA A 245 -9.94 -60.01 38.32
CA ALA A 245 -10.72 -60.41 39.48
C ALA A 245 -12.10 -59.74 39.38
N LYS A 246 -13.18 -60.54 39.34
CA LYS A 246 -14.54 -59.99 39.46
C LYS A 246 -14.70 -59.42 40.87
N ILE A 247 -14.93 -58.11 40.94
CA ILE A 247 -15.18 -57.38 42.19
C ILE A 247 -16.57 -57.79 42.70
N LYS A 248 -16.64 -58.50 43.83
CA LYS A 248 -17.90 -58.64 44.57
C LYS A 248 -18.12 -57.36 45.38
N MET A 249 -19.26 -56.70 45.17
CA MET A 249 -19.61 -55.51 45.94
C MET A 249 -20.08 -55.92 47.34
N VAL A 250 -19.63 -55.19 48.36
CA VAL A 250 -19.90 -55.50 49.79
C VAL A 250 -21.40 -55.45 50.12
N ASN A 251 -22.20 -54.77 49.31
CA ASN A 251 -23.64 -54.59 49.48
C ASN A 251 -24.44 -55.07 48.26
N GLU A 252 -24.06 -56.20 47.68
CA GLU A 252 -24.88 -56.86 46.66
C GLU A 252 -26.18 -57.38 47.32
N ALA A 253 -27.32 -57.12 46.68
CA ALA A 253 -28.62 -57.55 47.20
C ALA A 253 -28.68 -59.09 47.24
N PRO A 254 -29.31 -59.70 48.26
CA PRO A 254 -29.41 -61.17 48.33
C PRO A 254 -30.16 -61.72 47.11
N ASP A 255 -29.64 -62.78 46.49
CA ASP A 255 -30.20 -63.39 45.27
C ASP A 255 -31.63 -63.96 45.44
N ASP A 256 -32.15 -64.04 46.66
CA ASP A 256 -33.46 -64.62 47.00
C ASP A 256 -34.59 -63.56 47.17
N LEU A 257 -34.59 -62.54 46.33
CA LEU A 257 -35.68 -61.55 46.20
C LEU A 257 -36.64 -61.96 45.08
N THR A 258 -37.94 -62.00 45.34
CA THR A 258 -38.95 -62.12 44.27
C THR A 258 -39.07 -60.80 43.51
N GLU A 259 -39.56 -60.81 42.26
CA GLU A 259 -39.65 -59.62 41.39
C GLU A 259 -40.41 -58.42 41.99
N GLU A 260 -41.23 -58.66 43.02
CA GLU A 260 -41.96 -57.62 43.77
C GLU A 260 -41.23 -57.12 45.04
N GLY A 261 -39.98 -57.54 45.28
CA GLY A 261 -39.10 -56.96 46.31
C GLY A 261 -39.20 -57.55 47.72
N PHE A 262 -39.74 -58.77 47.89
CA PHE A 262 -39.85 -59.44 49.20
C PHE A 262 -38.94 -60.68 49.30
N ILE A 263 -38.31 -60.88 50.46
CA ILE A 263 -37.44 -62.03 50.75
C ILE A 263 -38.31 -63.27 50.98
N LYS A 264 -38.07 -64.36 50.23
CA LYS A 264 -38.80 -65.63 50.36
C LYS A 264 -38.63 -66.21 51.78
N LYS A 265 -39.71 -66.22 52.57
CA LYS A 265 -39.69 -66.67 53.96
C LYS A 265 -39.95 -68.17 54.06
N GLY A 266 -38.89 -68.94 54.27
CA GLY A 266 -38.93 -70.37 54.61
C GLY A 266 -37.68 -71.06 54.07
N SER A 267 -36.71 -71.49 54.85
CA SER A 267 -36.82 -72.20 56.12
C SER A 267 -35.58 -71.93 57.00
N SER A 268 -35.86 -71.72 58.28
CA SER A 268 -34.88 -71.42 59.32
C SER A 268 -34.20 -72.70 59.81
N SER A 269 -32.87 -72.60 59.95
CA SER A 269 -31.95 -73.41 60.76
C SER A 269 -31.82 -74.90 60.42
N LYS A 270 -30.66 -75.30 59.88
CA LYS A 270 -29.48 -75.66 60.68
C LYS A 270 -28.22 -75.53 59.84
#